data_AF-A0A3D4TD48-F1
#
_entry.id   AF-A0A3D4TD48-F1
#
_cell.length_a   1.000
_cell.length_b   1.000
_cell.length_c   1.000
_cell.angle_alpha   90.00
_cell.angle_beta   90.00
_cell.angle_gamma   90.00
#
_symmetry.space_group_name_H-M   'P 1'
#
loop_
_entity.id
_entity.type
_entity.pdbx_description
1 polymer ?
#
loop_
_entity_poly.entity_id
_entity_poly.type
_entity_poly.pdbx_seq_one_letter_code
_entity_poly.pdbx_strand_id
1 'polypeptide(L)'
;VLDQLAGSFVQVINLQRSRISTTPLFAESPAYFDDFIKQLNQMDKDEKQIRTDIRKQGLQTEMIDQLINIYQQKLDVLKQMQLEMNKLNNRYKQNRGPVDTTKTYFINI
;
A
#
# COMPACT_ATOMS: atom_id res chain seq x y z
N VAL A 1 -26.63 -4.87 3.92
CA VAL A 1 -25.64 -4.32 4.87
C VAL A 1 -24.26 -4.92 4.66
N LEU A 2 -24.07 -6.24 4.73
CA LEU A 2 -22.75 -6.87 4.59
C LEU A 2 -22.08 -6.71 3.22
N ASP A 3 -22.82 -6.92 2.14
CA ASP A 3 -22.29 -6.69 0.78
C ASP A 3 -21.93 -5.22 0.53
N GLN A 4 -22.66 -4.29 1.15
CA GLN A 4 -22.36 -2.85 1.07
C GLN A 4 -21.11 -2.50 1.88
N LEU A 5 -20.96 -3.08 3.08
CA LEU A 5 -19.79 -2.86 3.93
C LEU A 5 -18.53 -3.44 3.27
N ALA A 6 -18.58 -4.69 2.82
CA ALA A 6 -17.51 -5.33 2.05
C ALA A 6 -17.19 -4.56 0.77
N GLY A 7 -18.22 -4.08 0.05
CA GLY A 7 -18.06 -3.22 -1.12
C GLY A 7 -17.28 -1.93 -0.81
N SER A 8 -17.58 -1.28 0.31
CA SER A 8 -16.88 -0.06 0.74
C SER A 8 -15.41 -0.31 1.08
N PHE A 9 -15.09 -1.39 1.81
CA PHE A 9 -13.70 -1.77 2.10
C PHE A 9 -12.91 -2.09 0.84
N VAL A 10 -13.49 -2.85 -0.09
CA VAL A 10 -12.84 -3.18 -1.37
C VAL A 10 -12.55 -1.90 -2.17
N GLN A 11 -13.47 -0.94 -2.21
CA GLN A 11 -13.25 0.34 -2.88
C GLN A 11 -12.09 1.13 -2.26
N VAL A 12 -12.04 1.23 -0.93
CA VAL A 12 -10.96 1.96 -0.24
C VAL A 12 -9.61 1.27 -0.43
N ILE A 13 -9.57 -0.07 -0.35
CA ILE A 13 -8.35 -0.85 -0.60
C ILE A 13 -7.86 -0.64 -2.03
N ASN A 14 -8.75 -0.70 -3.02
CA ASN A 14 -8.40 -0.49 -4.43
C ASN A 14 -7.89 0.93 -4.68
N LEU A 15 -8.51 1.94 -4.09
CA LEU A 15 -8.06 3.32 -4.18
C LEU A 15 -6.63 3.46 -3.61
N GLN A 16 -6.37 2.84 -2.46
CA GLN A 16 -5.08 2.95 -1.82
C GLN A 16 -3.99 2.16 -2.55
N ARG A 17 -4.32 0.98 -3.08
CA ARG A 17 -3.44 0.22 -3.98
C ARG A 17 -3.11 1.00 -5.25
N SER A 18 -4.09 1.69 -5.84
CA SER A 18 -3.86 2.55 -7.01
C SER A 18 -2.88 3.68 -6.69
N ARG A 19 -3.06 4.38 -5.57
CA ARG A 19 -2.15 5.45 -5.12
C ARG A 19 -0.72 4.97 -4.89
N ILE A 20 -0.55 3.79 -4.30
CA ILE A 20 0.79 3.20 -4.11
C ILE A 20 1.41 2.87 -5.46
N SER A 21 0.65 2.23 -6.36
CA SER A 21 1.16 1.82 -7.68
C SER A 21 1.61 3.00 -8.55
N THR A 22 1.04 4.18 -8.34
CA THR A 22 1.39 5.41 -9.06
C THR A 22 2.42 6.27 -8.32
N THR A 23 2.83 5.90 -7.11
CA THR A 23 3.85 6.63 -6.37
C THR A 23 5.24 6.23 -6.88
N PRO A 24 6.00 7.14 -7.51
CA PRO A 24 7.33 6.84 -8.02
C PRO A 24 8.30 6.57 -6.86
N LEU A 25 9.17 5.57 -7.01
CA LEU A 25 10.12 5.10 -6.01
C LEU A 25 11.53 5.43 -6.48
N PHE A 26 12.21 6.35 -5.81
CA PHE A 26 13.45 6.95 -6.35
C PHE A 26 14.77 6.37 -5.82
N ALA A 27 14.73 5.53 -4.78
CA ALA A 27 15.91 5.36 -3.92
C ALA A 27 16.28 3.94 -3.48
N GLU A 28 15.41 2.93 -3.59
CA GLU A 28 15.75 1.59 -3.11
C GLU A 28 15.30 0.44 -4.02
N SER A 29 15.98 -0.70 -3.86
CA SER A 29 15.69 -1.96 -4.54
C SER A 29 14.30 -2.46 -4.18
N PRO A 30 13.52 -3.03 -5.13
CA PRO A 30 12.18 -3.58 -4.90
C PRO A 30 12.08 -4.50 -3.67
N ALA A 31 13.18 -5.17 -3.31
CA ALA A 31 13.29 -6.08 -2.18
C ALA A 31 12.88 -5.49 -0.82
N TYR A 32 13.00 -4.17 -0.62
CA TYR A 32 12.55 -3.52 0.64
C TYR A 32 11.04 -3.67 0.87
N PHE A 33 10.27 -3.81 -0.21
CA PHE A 33 8.81 -3.95 -0.16
C PHE A 33 8.32 -5.39 -0.29
N ASP A 34 9.21 -6.36 -0.48
CA ASP A 34 8.83 -7.76 -0.69
C ASP A 34 8.05 -8.34 0.48
N ASP A 35 8.38 -7.95 1.72
CA ASP A 35 7.67 -8.45 2.89
C ASP A 35 6.26 -7.86 3.00
N PHE A 36 6.06 -6.59 2.63
CA PHE A 36 4.73 -6.00 2.49
C PHE A 36 3.90 -6.73 1.42
N ILE A 37 4.52 -7.08 0.28
CA ILE A 37 3.88 -7.82 -0.80
C ILE A 37 3.50 -9.24 -0.34
N LYS A 38 4.41 -9.95 0.35
CA LYS A 38 4.13 -11.28 0.92
C LYS A 38 2.98 -11.24 1.91
N GLN A 39 2.97 -10.25 2.80
CA GLN A 39 1.92 -10.09 3.80
C GLN A 39 0.56 -9.82 3.14
N LEU A 40 0.50 -8.93 2.14
CA LEU A 40 -0.72 -8.68 1.36
C LEU A 40 -1.21 -9.93 0.63
N ASN A 41 -0.30 -10.69 0.01
CA ASN A 41 -0.62 -11.94 -0.66
C ASN A 41 -1.15 -13.01 0.30
N GLN A 42 -0.63 -13.07 1.53
CA GLN A 42 -1.15 -13.98 2.54
C GLN A 42 -2.58 -13.59 2.93
N MET A 43 -2.82 -12.31 3.21
CA MET A 43 -4.16 -11.81 3.53
C MET A 43 -5.16 -11.98 2.37
N ASP A 44 -4.70 -11.96 1.10
CA ASP A 44 -5.53 -12.29 -0.07
C ASP A 44 -5.95 -13.76 -0.10
N LYS A 45 -5.06 -14.68 0.33
CA LYS A 45 -5.39 -16.10 0.46
C LYS A 45 -6.40 -16.32 1.59
N ASP A 46 -6.17 -15.70 2.73
CA ASP A 46 -7.04 -15.83 3.91
C ASP A 46 -8.46 -15.30 3.62
N GLU A 47 -8.57 -14.16 2.92
CA GLU A 47 -9.86 -13.64 2.45
C GLU A 47 -10.59 -14.64 1.53
N LYS A 48 -9.87 -15.22 0.57
CA LYS A 48 -10.45 -16.22 -0.35
C LYS A 48 -10.93 -17.46 0.40
N GLN A 49 -10.20 -17.88 1.42
CA GLN A 49 -10.56 -19.02 2.25
C GLN A 49 -11.86 -18.74 3.01
N ILE A 50 -11.94 -17.61 3.72
CA ILE A 50 -13.16 -17.23 4.45
C ILE A 50 -14.36 -17.07 3.51
N ARG A 51 -14.17 -16.46 2.34
CA ARG A 51 -15.23 -16.38 1.31
C ARG A 51 -15.68 -17.75 0.82
N THR A 52 -14.78 -18.71 0.74
CA THR A 52 -15.10 -20.10 0.36
C THR A 52 -15.87 -20.80 1.47
N ASP A 53 -15.51 -20.56 2.73
CA ASP A 53 -16.17 -21.17 3.89
C ASP A 53 -17.58 -20.61 4.07
N ILE A 54 -17.77 -19.29 3.90
CA ILE A 54 -19.10 -18.65 3.86
C ILE A 54 -19.99 -19.29 2.78
N ARG A 55 -19.44 -19.58 1.59
CA ARG A 55 -20.19 -20.22 0.50
C ARG A 55 -20.58 -21.66 0.82
N LYS A 56 -19.76 -22.39 1.57
CA LYS A 56 -19.99 -23.81 1.89
C LYS A 56 -20.89 -24.01 3.10
N GLN A 57 -20.71 -23.20 4.15
CA GLN A 57 -21.31 -23.42 5.47
C GLN A 57 -22.42 -22.42 5.79
N GLY A 58 -22.63 -21.43 4.92
CA GLY A 58 -23.51 -20.29 5.20
C GLY A 58 -22.78 -19.20 5.97
N LEU A 59 -23.38 -18.01 5.98
CA LEU A 59 -22.80 -16.82 6.59
C LEU A 59 -22.93 -16.87 8.12
N GLN A 60 -21.80 -16.94 8.81
CA GLN A 60 -21.73 -16.85 10.28
C GLN A 60 -21.15 -15.50 10.71
N THR A 61 -21.61 -14.98 11.85
CA THR A 61 -21.15 -13.70 12.42
C THR A 61 -19.63 -13.66 12.61
N GLU A 62 -19.03 -14.77 13.06
CA GLU A 62 -17.58 -14.85 13.26
C GLU A 62 -16.78 -14.70 11.95
N MET A 63 -17.32 -15.21 10.82
CA MET A 63 -16.68 -15.09 9.51
C MET A 63 -16.75 -13.65 8.98
N ILE A 64 -17.78 -12.90 9.38
CA ILE A 64 -17.94 -11.48 9.05
C ILE A 64 -16.89 -10.66 9.78
N ASP A 65 -16.71 -10.91 11.08
CA ASP A 65 -15.70 -10.23 11.88
C ASP A 65 -14.28 -10.54 11.39
N GLN A 66 -14.03 -11.79 10.98
CA GLN A 66 -12.76 -12.19 10.35
C GLN A 66 -12.51 -11.44 9.03
N LEU A 67 -13.52 -11.29 8.17
CA LEU A 67 -13.39 -10.51 6.94
C LEU A 67 -13.11 -9.04 7.22
N ILE A 68 -13.82 -8.44 8.17
CA ILE A 68 -13.61 -7.04 8.57
C ILE A 68 -12.17 -6.84 9.06
N ASN A 69 -11.67 -7.73 9.92
CA ASN A 69 -10.31 -7.67 10.43
C ASN A 69 -9.26 -7.78 9.31
N ILE A 70 -9.44 -8.70 8.35
CA ILE A 70 -8.53 -8.82 7.20
C ILE A 70 -8.52 -7.54 6.38
N TYR A 71 -9.68 -6.93 6.13
CA TYR A 71 -9.72 -5.69 5.35
C TYR A 71 -9.07 -4.51 6.08
N GLN A 72 -9.24 -4.41 7.40
CA GLN A 72 -8.56 -3.40 8.21
C GLN A 72 -7.04 -3.60 8.17
N GLN A 73 -6.56 -4.83 8.38
CA GLN A 73 -5.14 -5.16 8.32
C GLN A 73 -4.52 -4.87 6.95
N LYS A 74 -5.19 -5.24 5.85
CA LYS A 74 -4.75 -4.88 4.49
C LYS A 74 -4.57 -3.38 4.33
N LEU A 75 -5.51 -2.61 4.83
CA LEU A 75 -5.50 -1.16 4.71
C LEU A 75 -4.37 -0.53 5.54
N ASP A 76 -4.07 -1.08 6.71
CA ASP A 76 -2.96 -0.62 7.55
C ASP A 76 -1.60 -0.95 6.93
N VAL A 77 -1.43 -2.16 6.37
CA VAL A 77 -0.20 -2.54 5.64
C VAL A 77 0.02 -1.63 4.43
N LEU A 78 -1.04 -1.31 3.67
CA LEU A 78 -0.95 -0.37 2.55
C LEU A 78 -0.57 1.05 3.01
N LYS A 79 -1.12 1.54 4.13
CA LYS A 79 -0.73 2.83 4.70
C LYS A 79 0.73 2.84 5.15
N GLN A 80 1.18 1.78 5.82
CA GLN A 80 2.58 1.66 6.25
C GLN A 80 3.52 1.66 5.05
N MET A 81 3.21 0.89 4.01
CA MET A 81 3.99 0.88 2.77
C MET A 81 4.05 2.28 2.14
N GLN A 82 2.93 3.00 2.09
CA GLN A 82 2.90 4.38 1.60
C GLN A 82 3.77 5.33 2.44
N LEU A 83 3.73 5.21 3.77
CA LEU A 83 4.56 6.01 4.67
C LEU A 83 6.04 5.75 4.43
N GLU A 84 6.44 4.49 4.26
CA GLU A 84 7.83 4.14 3.96
C GLU A 84 8.28 4.66 2.58
N MET A 85 7.45 4.53 1.54
CA MET A 85 7.72 5.14 0.23
C MET A 85 7.92 6.66 0.34
N ASN A 86 7.07 7.34 1.09
CA ASN A 86 7.18 8.79 1.31
C ASN A 86 8.45 9.16 2.09
N LYS A 87 8.79 8.42 3.15
CA LYS A 87 10.03 8.63 3.92
C LYS A 87 11.27 8.42 3.04
N LEU A 88 11.28 7.38 2.20
CA LEU A 88 12.39 7.10 1.30
C LEU A 88 12.53 8.17 0.22
N ASN A 89 11.42 8.58 -0.40
CA ASN A 89 11.41 9.65 -1.39
C ASN A 89 11.85 11.00 -0.79
N ASN A 90 11.43 11.31 0.43
CA ASN A 90 11.86 12.51 1.15
C ASN A 90 13.35 12.44 1.51
N ARG A 91 13.85 11.30 2.00
CA ARG A 91 15.28 11.08 2.24
C ARG A 91 16.10 11.27 0.96
N TYR A 92 15.63 10.75 -0.17
CA TYR A 92 16.28 10.93 -1.46
C TYR A 92 16.30 12.40 -1.91
N LYS A 93 15.19 13.13 -1.74
CA LYS A 93 15.11 14.56 -2.05
C LYS A 93 15.99 15.41 -1.14
N GLN A 94 16.12 15.06 0.14
CA GLN A 94 16.96 15.77 1.11
C GLN A 94 18.45 15.45 0.94
N ASN A 95 18.80 14.23 0.55
CA ASN A 95 20.18 13.83 0.27
C ASN A 95 20.69 14.31 -1.11
N ARG A 96 19.80 14.85 -1.96
CA ARG A 96 20.21 15.78 -2.99
C ARG A 96 20.54 17.10 -2.29
N GLY A 97 21.81 17.28 -1.92
CA GLY A 97 22.33 18.60 -1.58
C GLY A 97 21.94 19.63 -2.66
N PRO A 98 21.90 20.93 -2.34
CA PRO A 98 21.56 21.96 -3.33
C PRO A 98 22.40 21.69 -4.58
N VAL A 99 21.73 21.39 -5.69
CA VAL A 99 22.40 21.43 -6.98
C VAL A 99 22.86 22.87 -7.08
N ASP A 100 24.17 23.07 -7.12
CA ASP A 100 24.81 24.37 -7.16
C ASP A 100 24.48 25.04 -8.52
N THR A 101 23.22 25.48 -8.68
CA THR A 101 22.75 26.25 -9.83
C THR A 101 23.22 27.66 -9.64
N THR A 102 24.51 27.90 -9.90
CA THR A 102 25.05 29.07 -10.60
C THR A 102 26.57 29.04 -10.55
N LYS A 103 27.22 28.22 -11.39
CA LYS A 103 28.49 28.67 -11.98
C LYS A 103 28.14 29.72 -13.02
N THR A 104 28.00 30.97 -12.58
CA THR A 104 27.87 32.12 -13.48
C THR A 104 29.18 32.24 -14.24
N TYR A 105 29.23 31.71 -15.46
CA TYR A 105 30.31 32.03 -16.39
C TYR A 105 30.08 33.47 -16.85
N PHE A 106 30.80 34.42 -16.27
CA PHE A 106 30.96 35.73 -16.88
C PHE A 106 31.74 35.53 -18.18
N ILE A 107 31.04 35.61 -19.30
CA ILE A 107 31.69 35.83 -20.60
C ILE A 107 32.16 37.29 -20.57
N ASN A 108 33.47 37.50 -20.44
CA ASN A 108 34.08 38.78 -20.73
C ASN A 108 33.93 39.02 -22.24
N ILE A 109 33.14 40.03 -22.63
CA ILE A 109 33.11 40.61 -23.97
C ILE A 109 33.85 41.93 -23.91
#